data_AF-A0A9X4BVP1-F1
#
_entry.id   AF-A0A9X4BVP1-F1
#
_cell.length_a   1.000
_cell.length_b   1.000
_cell.length_c   1.000
_cell.angle_alpha   90.00
_cell.angle_beta   90.00
_cell.angle_gamma   90.00
#
_symmetry.space_group_name_H-M   'P 1'
#
loop_
_entity.id
_entity.type
_entity.pdbx_description
1 polymer ?
#
loop_
_entity_poly.entity_id
_entity_poly.type
_entity_poly.pdbx_seq_one_letter_code
_entity_poly.pdbx_strand_id
1 'polypeptide(L)'
;MTDWAERLINKVALNEHSAAQYIFALNYWSAWYELRYGCSLPLTEMPPAPVSRKAVIDFFNDHMIKVCQGQLTLEMAEPIKATLAKRGFNGRRAVVAPATTAFRIDVLRSIQKAQNLPFDKSVVAEHVSRIQASFRASQATLGHAPPSAVSLEYLLSRLLSACTKDHEGRRDAALILLLSYLSPRQVACLCMRDLLPGSVATNKGNIDAIDITINLPETKRQRLTPFIRVLEDEAIAIKEWGAIRELQVATQDAPFLIRETRVDHPVWLNEVWITKRLRLIAKQAGLIGSYHGAMCTPIKLRMAREHEYFEHSIQARLGRAMRIGISAALNNLERARDSIASAAPRDD
;
A
#
# COMPACT_ATOMS: atom_id res chain seq x y z
N MET A 1 1.75 -33.11 2.30
CA MET A 1 2.43 -31.85 1.94
C MET A 1 3.74 -32.21 1.27
N THR A 2 4.20 -31.43 0.31
CA THR A 2 5.36 -31.76 -0.54
C THR A 2 6.65 -31.37 0.15
N ASP A 3 7.40 -32.38 0.60
CA ASP A 3 8.67 -32.30 1.33
C ASP A 3 9.69 -31.31 0.71
N TRP A 4 9.71 -31.15 -0.62
CA TRP A 4 10.61 -30.19 -1.28
C TRP A 4 10.32 -28.72 -0.97
N ALA A 5 9.04 -28.32 -0.86
CA ALA A 5 8.67 -26.92 -0.65
C ALA A 5 9.02 -26.47 0.78
N GLU A 6 8.84 -27.36 1.76
CA GLU A 6 9.20 -27.13 3.16
C GLU A 6 10.72 -26.94 3.31
N ARG A 7 11.53 -27.77 2.63
CA ARG A 7 13.00 -27.59 2.61
C ARG A 7 13.44 -26.23 2.08
N LEU A 8 12.79 -25.73 1.02
CA LEU A 8 13.14 -24.42 0.45
C LEU A 8 12.73 -23.27 1.38
N ILE A 9 11.60 -23.40 2.07
CA ILE A 9 11.06 -22.36 2.96
C ILE A 9 11.86 -22.23 4.26
N ASN A 10 12.44 -23.32 4.77
CA ASN A 10 13.31 -23.27 5.94
C ASN A 10 14.49 -22.29 5.78
N LYS A 11 14.93 -22.00 4.54
CA LYS A 11 15.98 -21.00 4.26
C LYS A 11 15.49 -19.55 4.22
N VAL A 12 14.18 -19.30 4.29
CA VAL A 12 13.58 -17.95 4.16
C VAL A 12 13.12 -17.37 5.52
N ALA A 13 13.16 -18.17 6.60
CA ALA A 13 12.82 -17.75 7.98
C ALA A 13 11.45 -17.03 8.09
N LEU A 14 10.38 -17.71 7.67
CA LEU A 14 9.01 -17.17 7.67
C LEU A 14 8.24 -17.59 8.94
N ASN A 15 7.27 -16.77 9.35
CA ASN A 15 6.26 -17.19 10.33
C ASN A 15 5.31 -18.24 9.71
N GLU A 16 4.58 -18.99 10.55
CA GLU A 16 3.74 -20.12 10.12
C GLU A 16 2.70 -19.75 9.06
N HIS A 17 2.03 -18.60 9.20
CA HIS A 17 1.01 -18.15 8.26
C HIS A 17 1.62 -17.83 6.88
N SER A 18 2.75 -17.13 6.85
CA SER A 18 3.49 -16.82 5.63
C SER A 18 4.10 -18.08 5.00
N ALA A 19 4.58 -19.03 5.81
CA ALA A 19 5.12 -20.31 5.34
C ALA A 19 4.04 -21.11 4.58
N ALA A 20 2.83 -21.25 5.14
CA ALA A 20 1.73 -21.95 4.48
C ALA A 20 1.36 -21.33 3.11
N GLN A 21 1.35 -19.99 3.01
CA GLN A 21 1.09 -19.29 1.75
C GLN A 21 2.21 -19.49 0.72
N TYR A 22 3.47 -19.53 1.16
CA TYR A 22 4.62 -19.82 0.29
C TYR A 22 4.58 -21.26 -0.22
N ILE A 23 4.28 -22.24 0.64
CA ILE A 23 4.11 -23.65 0.25
C ILE A 23 3.04 -23.76 -0.84
N PHE A 24 1.90 -23.11 -0.63
CA PHE A 24 0.81 -23.12 -1.61
C PHE A 24 1.23 -22.52 -2.95
N ALA A 25 1.95 -21.39 -2.93
CA ALA A 25 2.46 -20.75 -4.15
C ALA A 25 3.51 -21.60 -4.88
N LEU A 26 4.42 -22.26 -4.15
CA LEU A 26 5.42 -23.16 -4.71
C LEU A 26 4.79 -24.40 -5.36
N ASN A 27 3.79 -24.99 -4.72
CA ASN A 27 3.05 -26.10 -5.29
C ASN A 27 2.27 -25.70 -6.54
N TYR A 28 1.74 -24.47 -6.57
CA TYR A 28 1.13 -23.92 -7.78
C TYR A 28 2.15 -23.79 -8.91
N TRP A 29 3.34 -23.23 -8.63
CA TRP A 29 4.43 -23.13 -9.61
C TRP A 29 4.82 -24.48 -10.16
N SER A 30 5.01 -25.48 -9.30
CA SER A 30 5.37 -26.83 -9.73
C SER A 30 4.31 -27.42 -10.66
N ALA A 31 3.03 -27.35 -10.28
CA ALA A 31 1.95 -27.89 -11.09
C ALA A 31 1.78 -27.15 -12.42
N TRP A 32 1.84 -25.81 -12.42
CA TRP A 32 1.75 -25.03 -13.65
C TRP A 32 2.93 -25.31 -14.59
N TYR A 33 4.16 -25.37 -14.04
CA TYR A 33 5.37 -25.59 -14.84
C TYR A 33 5.36 -26.97 -15.49
N GLU A 34 5.02 -28.01 -14.73
CA GLU A 34 4.84 -29.39 -15.23
C GLU A 34 3.83 -29.45 -16.38
N LEU A 35 2.66 -28.81 -16.21
CA LEU A 35 1.62 -28.80 -17.23
C LEU A 35 2.01 -27.97 -18.46
N ARG A 36 2.87 -26.96 -18.31
CA ARG A 36 3.28 -26.06 -19.40
C ARG A 36 4.46 -26.61 -20.21
N TYR A 37 5.43 -27.22 -19.53
CA TYR A 37 6.70 -27.64 -20.13
C TYR A 37 6.86 -29.17 -20.22
N GLY A 38 5.97 -29.94 -19.58
CA GLY A 38 6.06 -31.41 -19.57
C GLY A 38 7.19 -31.95 -18.71
N CYS A 39 7.82 -31.12 -17.87
CA CYS A 39 8.92 -31.50 -17.00
C CYS A 39 8.81 -30.85 -15.61
N SER A 40 9.54 -31.39 -14.63
CA SER A 40 9.53 -30.86 -13.27
C SER A 40 10.08 -29.44 -13.20
N LEU A 41 9.58 -28.67 -12.23
CA LEU A 41 10.07 -27.31 -11.98
C LEU A 41 11.55 -27.38 -11.52
N PRO A 42 12.49 -26.60 -12.09
CA PRO A 42 13.91 -26.72 -11.75
C PRO A 42 14.25 -26.53 -10.26
N LEU A 43 13.37 -25.86 -9.50
CA LEU A 43 13.52 -25.72 -8.04
C LEU A 43 13.26 -27.01 -7.25
N THR A 44 12.64 -28.03 -7.86
CA THR A 44 12.43 -29.33 -7.21
C THR A 44 13.63 -30.27 -7.33
N GLU A 45 14.58 -29.94 -8.21
CA GLU A 45 15.79 -30.73 -8.45
C GLU A 45 16.80 -30.61 -7.28
N MET A 46 17.74 -31.56 -7.22
CA MET A 46 18.87 -31.51 -6.30
C MET A 46 20.18 -31.62 -7.08
N PRO A 47 21.00 -30.54 -7.13
CA PRO A 47 20.76 -29.20 -6.56
C PRO A 47 19.67 -28.42 -7.31
N PRO A 48 18.95 -27.48 -6.64
CA PRO A 48 17.92 -26.69 -7.30
C PRO A 48 18.53 -25.72 -8.31
N ALA A 49 17.90 -25.59 -9.47
CA ALA A 49 18.35 -24.71 -10.56
C ALA A 49 17.45 -23.47 -10.72
N PRO A 50 17.94 -22.37 -11.34
CA PRO A 50 17.17 -21.16 -11.50
C PRO A 50 16.01 -21.36 -12.50
N VAL A 51 14.83 -20.84 -12.17
CA VAL A 51 13.74 -20.75 -13.15
C VAL A 51 14.12 -19.70 -14.20
N SER A 52 13.99 -20.08 -15.47
CA SER A 52 14.42 -19.25 -16.59
C SER A 52 13.58 -17.98 -16.73
N ARG A 53 14.17 -16.93 -17.31
CA ARG A 53 13.45 -15.69 -17.67
C ARG A 53 12.24 -15.99 -18.55
N LYS A 54 12.36 -16.94 -19.48
CA LYS A 54 11.26 -17.39 -20.35
C LYS A 54 10.09 -17.95 -19.53
N ALA A 55 10.36 -18.81 -18.55
CA ALA A 55 9.32 -19.37 -17.71
C ALA A 55 8.59 -18.31 -16.87
N VAL A 56 9.29 -17.28 -16.39
CA VAL A 56 8.68 -16.13 -15.70
C VAL A 56 7.76 -15.33 -16.65
N ILE A 57 8.19 -15.06 -17.88
CA ILE A 57 7.39 -14.34 -18.88
C ILE A 57 6.16 -15.18 -19.29
N ASP A 58 6.35 -16.46 -19.57
CA ASP A 58 5.26 -17.37 -19.94
C ASP A 58 4.24 -17.51 -18.81
N PHE A 59 4.69 -17.52 -17.55
CA PHE A 59 3.81 -17.48 -16.39
C PHE A 59 2.96 -16.21 -16.39
N PHE A 60 3.56 -15.04 -16.58
CA PHE A 60 2.80 -13.79 -16.68
C PHE A 60 1.83 -13.81 -17.85
N ASN A 61 2.24 -14.30 -19.03
CA ASN A 61 1.40 -14.41 -20.21
C ASN A 61 0.18 -15.31 -19.97
N ASP A 62 0.37 -16.48 -19.38
CA ASP A 62 -0.74 -17.38 -19.03
C ASP A 62 -1.69 -16.73 -18.00
N HIS A 63 -1.18 -15.84 -17.14
CA HIS A 63 -1.97 -15.14 -16.13
C HIS A 63 -2.53 -13.79 -16.58
N MET A 64 -2.31 -13.40 -17.84
CA MET A 64 -3.01 -12.26 -18.44
C MET A 64 -4.51 -12.53 -18.48
N ILE A 65 -5.30 -11.47 -18.42
CA ILE A 65 -6.76 -11.56 -18.33
C ILE A 65 -7.38 -11.06 -19.62
N LYS A 66 -8.33 -11.83 -20.14
CA LYS A 66 -9.15 -11.48 -21.30
C LYS A 66 -10.62 -11.66 -21.03
N VAL A 67 -11.44 -11.11 -21.91
CA VAL A 67 -12.86 -11.39 -21.99
C VAL A 67 -13.11 -12.49 -23.01
N CYS A 68 -13.82 -13.55 -22.61
CA CYS A 68 -14.29 -14.60 -23.50
C CYS A 68 -15.74 -14.92 -23.15
N GLN A 69 -16.64 -14.91 -24.13
CA GLN A 69 -18.07 -15.21 -23.94
C GLN A 69 -18.72 -14.40 -22.79
N GLY A 70 -18.37 -13.12 -22.66
CA GLY A 70 -18.91 -12.24 -21.62
C GLY A 70 -18.39 -12.53 -20.20
N GLN A 71 -17.35 -13.33 -20.05
CA GLN A 71 -16.72 -13.63 -18.76
C GLN A 71 -15.22 -13.34 -18.78
N LEU A 72 -14.67 -12.99 -17.62
CA LEU A 72 -13.22 -12.89 -17.44
C LEU A 72 -12.61 -14.29 -17.42
N THR A 73 -11.54 -14.48 -18.18
CA THR A 73 -10.76 -15.72 -18.15
C THR A 73 -9.27 -15.43 -18.30
N LEU A 74 -8.45 -16.38 -17.89
CA LEU A 74 -6.99 -16.31 -18.08
C LEU A 74 -6.64 -16.62 -19.54
N GLU A 75 -5.57 -16.02 -20.04
CA GLU A 75 -4.98 -16.34 -21.36
C GLU A 75 -4.36 -17.75 -21.41
N MET A 76 -4.13 -18.36 -20.25
CA MET A 76 -3.70 -19.75 -20.09
C MET A 76 -4.53 -20.74 -20.93
N ALA A 77 -3.84 -21.68 -21.57
CA ALA A 77 -4.48 -22.75 -22.32
C ALA A 77 -5.47 -23.56 -21.45
N GLU A 78 -6.65 -23.85 -22.00
CA GLU A 78 -7.75 -24.50 -21.28
C GLU A 78 -7.35 -25.82 -20.61
N PRO A 79 -6.58 -26.74 -21.25
CA PRO A 79 -6.18 -27.98 -20.60
C PRO A 79 -5.34 -27.77 -19.33
N ILE A 80 -4.47 -26.76 -19.32
CA ILE A 80 -3.64 -26.41 -18.16
C ILE A 80 -4.55 -25.87 -17.06
N LYS A 81 -5.41 -24.89 -17.39
CA LYS A 81 -6.34 -24.26 -16.44
C LYS A 81 -7.27 -25.28 -15.78
N ALA A 82 -7.90 -26.16 -16.57
CA ALA A 82 -8.79 -27.20 -16.08
C ALA A 82 -8.07 -28.20 -15.17
N THR A 83 -6.84 -28.59 -15.53
CA THR A 83 -6.05 -29.53 -14.71
C THR A 83 -5.60 -28.89 -13.39
N LEU A 84 -5.20 -27.61 -13.40
CA LEU A 84 -4.89 -26.89 -12.16
C LEU A 84 -6.11 -26.79 -11.24
N ALA A 85 -7.30 -26.52 -11.78
CA ALA A 85 -8.54 -26.48 -11.01
C ALA A 85 -8.88 -27.86 -10.40
N LYS A 86 -8.73 -28.94 -11.16
CA LYS A 86 -8.88 -30.32 -10.66
C LYS A 86 -7.90 -30.67 -9.54
N ARG A 87 -6.67 -30.14 -9.61
CA ARG A 87 -5.65 -30.26 -8.55
C ARG A 87 -5.93 -29.35 -7.32
N GLY A 88 -7.08 -28.66 -7.28
CA GLY A 88 -7.51 -27.83 -6.15
C GLY A 88 -6.95 -26.40 -6.16
N PHE A 89 -6.22 -26.00 -7.20
CA PHE A 89 -5.71 -24.64 -7.32
C PHE A 89 -6.77 -23.69 -7.86
N ASN A 90 -6.74 -22.43 -7.40
CA ASN A 90 -7.66 -21.36 -7.80
C ASN A 90 -9.16 -21.63 -7.53
N GLY A 91 -9.52 -22.78 -6.97
CA GLY A 91 -10.91 -23.15 -6.64
C GLY A 91 -11.84 -23.07 -7.86
N ARG A 92 -13.11 -22.70 -7.64
CA ARG A 92 -14.10 -22.46 -8.72
C ARG A 92 -13.91 -21.12 -9.45
N ARG A 93 -12.77 -20.43 -9.29
CA ARG A 93 -12.55 -19.10 -9.88
C ARG A 93 -12.00 -19.22 -11.30
N ALA A 94 -12.65 -18.55 -12.25
CA ALA A 94 -12.22 -18.49 -13.65
C ALA A 94 -10.96 -17.61 -13.86
N VAL A 95 -10.70 -16.68 -12.95
CA VAL A 95 -9.53 -15.80 -12.92
C VAL A 95 -9.00 -15.63 -11.49
N VAL A 96 -7.71 -15.34 -11.36
CA VAL A 96 -7.09 -14.87 -10.11
C VAL A 96 -6.83 -13.37 -10.17
N ALA A 97 -6.79 -12.71 -9.01
CA ALA A 97 -6.46 -11.29 -8.96
C ALA A 97 -5.01 -11.05 -9.42
N PRO A 98 -4.69 -9.93 -10.10
CA PRO A 98 -3.31 -9.57 -10.46
C PRO A 98 -2.32 -9.64 -9.27
N ALA A 99 -2.78 -9.27 -8.07
CA ALA A 99 -1.99 -9.35 -6.85
C ALA A 99 -1.60 -10.79 -6.46
N THR A 100 -2.44 -11.79 -6.77
CA THR A 100 -2.11 -13.20 -6.55
C THR A 100 -0.99 -13.67 -7.48
N THR A 101 -1.03 -13.25 -8.76
CA THR A 101 0.05 -13.52 -9.72
C THR A 101 1.36 -12.87 -9.29
N ALA A 102 1.31 -11.60 -8.87
CA ALA A 102 2.47 -10.89 -8.36
C ALA A 102 3.06 -11.57 -7.11
N PHE A 103 2.22 -11.97 -6.16
CA PHE A 103 2.64 -12.71 -4.97
C PHE A 103 3.38 -14.01 -5.31
N ARG A 104 2.87 -14.80 -6.27
CA ARG A 104 3.52 -16.04 -6.71
C ARG A 104 4.92 -15.78 -7.31
N ILE A 105 5.09 -14.69 -8.03
CA ILE A 105 6.39 -14.27 -8.58
C ILE A 105 7.34 -13.82 -7.46
N ASP A 106 6.83 -13.08 -6.46
CA ASP A 106 7.61 -12.68 -5.30
C ASP A 106 8.10 -13.88 -4.49
N VAL A 107 7.26 -14.92 -4.32
CA VAL A 107 7.65 -16.19 -3.69
C VAL A 107 8.80 -16.84 -4.47
N LEU A 108 8.68 -16.95 -5.80
CA LEU A 108 9.73 -17.52 -6.65
C LEU A 108 11.05 -16.76 -6.50
N ARG A 109 10.99 -15.42 -6.55
CA ARG A 109 12.16 -14.54 -6.35
C ARG A 109 12.79 -14.74 -4.98
N SER A 110 11.99 -14.79 -3.92
CA SER A 110 12.46 -14.97 -2.55
C SER A 110 13.18 -16.30 -2.38
N ILE A 111 12.64 -17.37 -2.97
CA ILE A 111 13.20 -18.72 -2.90
C ILE A 111 14.49 -18.81 -3.71
N GLN A 112 14.53 -18.31 -4.95
CA GLN A 112 15.77 -18.27 -5.73
C GLN A 112 16.86 -17.46 -5.03
N LYS A 113 16.51 -16.31 -4.44
CA LYS A 113 17.46 -15.51 -3.65
C LYS A 113 18.02 -16.31 -2.46
N ALA A 114 17.17 -17.03 -1.71
CA ALA A 114 17.60 -17.84 -0.57
C ALA A 114 18.47 -19.05 -0.97
N GLN A 115 18.37 -19.51 -2.22
CA GLN A 115 19.25 -20.54 -2.80
C GLN A 115 20.48 -19.96 -3.53
N ASN A 116 20.72 -18.64 -3.47
CA ASN A 116 21.76 -17.95 -4.23
C ASN A 116 21.67 -18.16 -5.75
N LEU A 117 20.46 -18.34 -6.27
CA LEU A 117 20.17 -18.51 -7.69
C LEU A 117 19.85 -17.16 -8.35
N PRO A 118 20.27 -16.93 -9.61
CA PRO A 118 19.98 -15.69 -10.33
C PRO A 118 18.47 -15.55 -10.56
N PHE A 119 17.95 -14.32 -10.48
CA PHE A 119 16.56 -14.00 -10.82
C PHE A 119 16.52 -12.65 -11.56
N ASP A 120 15.94 -12.65 -12.75
CA ASP A 120 15.81 -11.44 -13.56
C ASP A 120 14.64 -10.58 -13.07
N LYS A 121 14.98 -9.47 -12.41
CA LYS A 121 13.99 -8.54 -11.86
C LYS A 121 13.45 -7.56 -12.91
N SER A 122 14.15 -7.35 -14.03
CA SER A 122 13.78 -6.30 -14.99
C SER A 122 12.43 -6.58 -15.66
N VAL A 123 12.10 -7.87 -15.84
CA VAL A 123 10.84 -8.31 -16.44
C VAL A 123 9.62 -8.17 -15.52
N VAL A 124 9.80 -8.12 -14.20
CA VAL A 124 8.69 -8.20 -13.24
C VAL A 124 7.83 -6.93 -13.25
N ALA A 125 8.44 -5.75 -13.16
CA ALA A 125 7.71 -4.49 -13.01
C ALA A 125 6.79 -4.21 -14.21
N GLU A 126 7.32 -4.37 -15.42
CA GLU A 126 6.56 -4.20 -16.67
C GLU A 126 5.38 -5.17 -16.76
N HIS A 127 5.61 -6.45 -16.45
CA HIS A 127 4.58 -7.48 -16.57
C HIS A 127 3.49 -7.37 -15.50
N VAL A 128 3.83 -6.94 -14.29
CA VAL A 128 2.85 -6.61 -13.25
C VAL A 128 1.95 -5.46 -13.71
N SER A 129 2.53 -4.37 -14.23
CA SER A 129 1.77 -3.25 -14.80
C SER A 129 0.86 -3.69 -15.94
N ARG A 130 1.36 -4.56 -16.82
CA ARG A 130 0.62 -5.09 -17.98
C ARG A 130 -0.57 -5.96 -17.56
N ILE A 131 -0.42 -6.87 -16.60
CA ILE A 131 -1.54 -7.67 -16.07
C ILE A 131 -2.59 -6.78 -15.40
N GLN A 132 -2.15 -5.78 -14.62
CA GLN A 132 -3.09 -4.83 -14.02
C GLN A 132 -3.86 -4.03 -15.08
N ALA A 133 -3.19 -3.60 -16.14
CA ALA A 133 -3.83 -2.89 -17.25
C ALA A 133 -4.84 -3.78 -18.00
N SER A 134 -4.46 -5.03 -18.32
CA SER A 134 -5.33 -6.00 -18.99
C SER A 134 -6.55 -6.38 -18.14
N PHE A 135 -6.38 -6.50 -16.81
CA PHE A 135 -7.49 -6.72 -15.90
C PHE A 135 -8.48 -5.56 -15.92
N ARG A 136 -7.99 -4.32 -15.81
CA ARG A 136 -8.83 -3.10 -15.87
C ARG A 136 -9.56 -2.98 -17.21
N ALA A 137 -8.85 -3.20 -18.32
CA ALA A 137 -9.43 -3.17 -19.66
C ALA A 137 -10.53 -4.23 -19.82
N SER A 138 -10.27 -5.47 -19.41
CA SER A 138 -11.25 -6.56 -19.50
C SER A 138 -12.47 -6.33 -18.62
N GLN A 139 -12.29 -5.75 -17.43
CA GLN A 139 -13.41 -5.32 -16.60
C GLN A 139 -14.23 -4.21 -17.27
N ALA A 140 -13.57 -3.23 -17.89
CA ALA A 140 -14.26 -2.17 -18.63
C ALA A 140 -15.07 -2.71 -19.82
N THR A 141 -14.53 -3.68 -20.57
CA THR A 141 -15.24 -4.36 -21.66
C THR A 141 -16.53 -5.05 -21.21
N LEU A 142 -16.57 -5.57 -19.98
CA LEU A 142 -17.78 -6.20 -19.41
C LEU A 142 -18.78 -5.20 -18.81
N GLY A 143 -18.57 -3.88 -19.00
CA GLY A 143 -19.36 -2.85 -18.33
C GLY A 143 -19.09 -2.79 -16.83
N HIS A 144 -18.11 -3.54 -16.33
CA HIS A 144 -17.59 -3.50 -14.97
C HIS A 144 -16.41 -2.54 -14.87
N ALA A 145 -16.36 -1.52 -15.72
CA ALA A 145 -15.35 -0.47 -15.63
C ALA A 145 -15.30 -0.04 -14.17
N PRO A 146 -14.14 -0.15 -13.49
CA PRO A 146 -14.03 0.51 -12.20
C PRO A 146 -14.46 1.97 -12.45
N PRO A 147 -15.29 2.57 -11.57
CA PRO A 147 -15.50 4.01 -11.65
C PRO A 147 -14.12 4.64 -11.83
N SER A 148 -14.01 5.61 -12.76
CA SER A 148 -12.74 6.34 -13.03
C SER A 148 -12.03 6.50 -11.71
N ALA A 149 -10.76 6.04 -11.62
CA ALA A 149 -10.06 5.91 -10.35
C ALA A 149 -10.39 7.11 -9.49
N VAL A 150 -11.24 6.88 -8.48
CA VAL A 150 -11.89 7.99 -7.79
C VAL A 150 -10.76 8.79 -7.20
N SER A 151 -10.60 10.04 -7.63
CA SER A 151 -9.43 10.83 -7.24
C SER A 151 -9.34 10.87 -5.73
N LEU A 152 -8.12 10.91 -5.19
CA LEU A 152 -7.90 11.06 -3.77
C LEU A 152 -8.64 12.29 -3.25
N GLU A 153 -8.63 13.40 -4.01
CA GLU A 153 -9.38 14.60 -3.68
C GLU A 153 -10.88 14.33 -3.52
N TYR A 154 -11.49 13.55 -4.42
CA TYR A 154 -12.87 13.11 -4.26
C TYR A 154 -13.04 12.22 -3.04
N LEU A 155 -12.17 11.23 -2.83
CA LEU A 155 -12.28 10.32 -1.68
C LEU A 155 -12.17 11.08 -0.35
N LEU A 156 -11.20 11.97 -0.22
CA LEU A 156 -10.98 12.79 0.96
C LEU A 156 -12.14 13.75 1.19
N SER A 157 -12.59 14.49 0.17
CA SER A 157 -13.73 15.40 0.30
C SER A 157 -14.99 14.66 0.77
N ARG A 158 -15.29 13.47 0.22
CA ARG A 158 -16.42 12.64 0.66
C ARG A 158 -16.27 12.16 2.10
N LEU A 159 -15.10 11.63 2.47
CA LEU A 159 -14.85 11.13 3.83
C LEU A 159 -14.89 12.26 4.87
N LEU A 160 -14.24 13.39 4.59
CA LEU A 160 -14.20 14.55 5.48
C LEU A 160 -15.59 15.19 5.61
N SER A 161 -16.39 15.22 4.54
CA SER A 161 -17.77 15.72 4.61
C SER A 161 -18.70 14.88 5.49
N ALA A 162 -18.35 13.61 5.72
CA ALA A 162 -19.09 12.73 6.62
C ALA A 162 -18.66 12.85 8.09
N CYS A 163 -17.58 13.60 8.38
CA CYS A 163 -17.14 13.85 9.75
C CYS A 163 -18.03 14.93 10.40
N THR A 164 -18.39 14.71 11.66
CA THR A 164 -19.10 15.70 12.49
C THR A 164 -18.17 16.87 12.87
N LYS A 165 -18.73 17.95 13.41
CA LYS A 165 -17.93 19.12 13.86
C LYS A 165 -17.57 19.07 15.36
N ASP A 166 -17.94 18.00 16.04
CA ASP A 166 -17.63 17.74 17.45
C ASP A 166 -16.22 17.16 17.62
N HIS A 167 -15.86 16.82 18.86
CA HIS A 167 -14.56 16.21 19.17
C HIS A 167 -14.30 14.93 18.39
N GLU A 168 -15.30 14.04 18.27
CA GLU A 168 -15.15 12.79 17.52
C GLU A 168 -14.92 13.04 16.03
N GLY A 169 -15.64 13.99 15.45
CA GLY A 169 -15.52 14.30 14.03
C GLY A 169 -14.18 14.94 13.67
N ARG A 170 -13.62 15.81 14.54
CA ARG A 170 -12.26 16.33 14.37
C ARG A 170 -11.20 15.23 14.46
N ARG A 171 -11.35 14.29 15.41
CA ARG A 171 -10.50 13.08 15.46
C ARG A 171 -10.57 12.29 14.16
N ASP A 172 -11.78 12.06 13.67
CA ASP A 172 -12.01 11.26 12.47
C ASP A 172 -11.43 11.94 11.22
N ALA A 173 -11.53 13.26 11.12
CA ALA A 173 -10.89 14.04 10.07
C ALA A 173 -9.36 13.89 10.10
N ALA A 174 -8.74 14.07 11.26
CA ALA A 174 -7.30 13.86 11.44
C ALA A 174 -6.89 12.41 11.11
N LEU A 175 -7.68 11.43 11.56
CA LEU A 175 -7.48 10.00 11.26
C LEU A 175 -7.49 9.73 9.74
N ILE A 176 -8.48 10.23 9.01
CA ILE A 176 -8.60 10.05 7.56
C ILE A 176 -7.39 10.62 6.83
N LEU A 177 -6.98 11.82 7.19
CA LEU A 177 -5.83 12.50 6.58
C LEU A 177 -4.54 11.72 6.86
N LEU A 178 -4.29 11.31 8.10
CA LEU A 178 -3.13 10.51 8.47
C LEU A 178 -3.10 9.16 7.73
N LEU A 179 -4.24 8.49 7.58
CA LEU A 179 -4.36 7.24 6.82
C LEU A 179 -4.08 7.39 5.31
N SER A 180 -4.17 8.61 4.77
CA SER A 180 -3.77 8.87 3.38
C SER A 180 -2.25 8.94 3.20
N TYR A 181 -1.48 9.08 4.30
CA TYR A 181 -0.02 9.15 4.31
C TYR A 181 0.65 7.92 4.92
N LEU A 182 0.00 7.31 5.92
CA LEU A 182 0.56 6.30 6.81
C LEU A 182 -0.30 5.03 6.84
N SER A 183 0.30 3.91 7.22
CA SER A 183 -0.43 2.68 7.47
C SER A 183 -1.25 2.76 8.78
N PRO A 184 -2.29 1.93 8.98
CA PRO A 184 -2.99 1.85 10.25
C PRO A 184 -2.07 1.59 11.45
N ARG A 185 -1.02 0.79 11.25
CA ARG A 185 -0.02 0.49 12.27
C ARG A 185 0.79 1.74 12.64
N GLN A 186 1.27 2.47 11.64
CA GLN A 186 2.01 3.72 11.85
C GLN A 186 1.12 4.75 12.58
N VAL A 187 -0.13 4.92 12.15
CA VAL A 187 -1.09 5.84 12.77
C VAL A 187 -1.39 5.45 14.23
N ALA A 188 -1.54 4.15 14.52
CA ALA A 188 -1.77 3.66 15.88
C ALA A 188 -0.60 3.94 16.85
N CYS A 189 0.61 4.09 16.32
CA CYS A 189 1.83 4.32 17.10
C CYS A 189 2.24 5.80 17.19
N LEU A 190 1.47 6.73 16.60
CA LEU A 190 1.78 8.16 16.70
C LEU A 190 1.53 8.69 18.12
N CYS A 191 2.55 9.34 18.67
CA CYS A 191 2.50 10.11 19.91
C CYS A 191 2.46 11.62 19.61
N MET A 192 2.12 12.45 20.61
CA MET A 192 2.09 13.91 20.46
C MET A 192 3.43 14.46 19.92
N ARG A 193 4.57 13.97 20.42
CA ARG A 193 5.93 14.36 19.96
C ARG A 193 6.21 14.09 18.49
N ASP A 194 5.50 13.15 17.88
CA ASP A 194 5.75 12.75 16.50
C ASP A 194 5.17 13.76 15.51
N LEU A 195 4.28 14.64 15.98
CA LEU A 195 3.66 15.67 15.18
C LEU A 195 4.20 17.03 15.62
N LEU A 196 4.82 17.74 14.68
CA LEU A 196 5.44 19.04 14.90
C LEU A 196 4.66 20.09 14.09
N PRO A 197 3.68 20.77 14.71
CA PRO A 197 2.98 21.88 14.07
C PRO A 197 3.96 23.01 13.73
N GLY A 198 3.84 23.57 12.53
CA GLY A 198 4.67 24.69 12.11
C GLY A 198 4.05 25.46 10.95
N SER A 199 4.84 26.28 10.28
CA SER A 199 4.43 26.95 9.07
C SER A 199 5.58 26.99 8.07
N VAL A 200 5.26 27.08 6.79
CA VAL A 200 6.24 27.22 5.71
C VAL A 200 6.08 28.60 5.10
N ALA A 201 7.16 29.38 5.09
CA ALA A 201 7.19 30.66 4.43
C ALA A 201 7.12 30.48 2.90
N THR A 202 6.21 31.22 2.26
CA THR A 202 6.07 31.27 0.80
C THR A 202 6.01 32.72 0.33
N ASN A 203 6.13 32.93 -0.98
CA ASN A 203 6.02 34.26 -1.59
C ASN A 203 4.64 34.93 -1.37
N LYS A 204 3.63 34.15 -0.96
CA LYS A 204 2.26 34.63 -0.68
C LYS A 204 1.94 34.71 0.81
N GLY A 205 2.94 34.53 1.67
CA GLY A 205 2.79 34.46 3.13
C GLY A 205 3.08 33.06 3.67
N ASN A 206 2.82 32.87 4.96
CA ASN A 206 3.03 31.60 5.64
C ASN A 206 1.85 30.67 5.40
N ILE A 207 2.13 29.42 4.99
CA ILE A 207 1.13 28.36 4.93
C ILE A 207 1.28 27.43 6.14
N ASP A 208 0.16 26.93 6.65
CA ASP A 208 0.16 25.94 7.72
C ASP A 208 0.85 24.66 7.28
N ALA A 209 1.69 24.12 8.17
CA ALA A 209 2.37 22.86 7.97
C ALA A 209 2.37 22.02 9.25
N ILE A 210 2.42 20.71 9.10
CA ILE A 210 2.72 19.80 10.20
C ILE A 210 3.70 18.75 9.71
N ASP A 211 4.80 18.60 10.44
CA ASP A 211 5.78 17.55 10.19
C ASP A 211 5.46 16.34 11.04
N ILE A 212 5.47 15.18 10.42
CA ILE A 212 5.15 13.90 11.05
C ILE A 212 6.39 13.01 10.96
N THR A 213 6.94 12.67 12.12
CA THR A 213 8.07 11.74 12.22
C THR A 213 7.57 10.31 12.07
N ILE A 214 8.22 9.53 11.20
CA ILE A 214 7.87 8.13 10.94
C ILE A 214 8.77 7.22 11.76
N ASN A 215 8.31 6.83 12.95
CA ASN A 215 9.05 5.94 13.84
C ASN A 215 9.11 4.47 13.36
N LEU A 216 8.17 4.07 12.49
CA LEU A 216 8.07 2.69 11.98
C LEU A 216 8.06 2.69 10.44
N PRO A 217 9.19 2.95 9.75
CA PRO A 217 9.23 3.06 8.30
C PRO A 217 8.99 1.71 7.60
N GLU A 218 7.91 1.63 6.83
CA GLU A 218 7.48 0.40 6.14
C GLU A 218 8.03 0.30 4.71
N THR A 219 8.19 1.43 4.02
CA THR A 219 8.64 1.46 2.62
C THR A 219 10.12 1.84 2.49
N LYS A 220 10.76 1.48 1.37
CA LYS A 220 12.14 1.89 1.08
C LYS A 220 12.29 3.42 1.13
N ARG A 221 11.28 4.16 0.64
CA ARG A 221 11.26 5.63 0.66
C ARG A 221 11.19 6.16 2.09
N GLN A 222 10.31 5.62 2.93
CA GLN A 222 10.20 6.03 4.34
C GLN A 222 11.49 5.74 5.12
N ARG A 223 12.22 4.67 4.81
CA ARG A 223 13.51 4.40 5.45
C ARG A 223 14.60 5.42 5.07
N LEU A 224 14.56 5.94 3.85
CA LEU A 224 15.48 6.98 3.39
C LEU A 224 15.06 8.37 3.88
N THR A 225 13.77 8.57 4.10
CA THR A 225 13.17 9.85 4.49
C THR A 225 12.04 9.57 5.48
N PRO A 226 12.36 9.39 6.77
CA PRO A 226 11.40 8.98 7.80
C PRO A 226 10.59 10.17 8.32
N PHE A 227 10.16 11.05 7.44
CA PHE A 227 9.31 12.17 7.80
C PHE A 227 8.31 12.48 6.69
N ILE A 228 7.17 13.07 7.06
CA ILE A 228 6.13 13.54 6.14
C ILE A 228 5.78 14.96 6.51
N ARG A 229 5.79 15.88 5.54
CA ARG A 229 5.29 17.24 5.72
C ARG A 229 3.89 17.35 5.11
N VAL A 230 2.90 17.66 5.92
CA VAL A 230 1.53 17.94 5.48
C VAL A 230 1.33 19.46 5.46
N LEU A 231 0.57 19.98 4.50
CA LEU A 231 0.42 21.42 4.23
C LEU A 231 -1.05 21.84 4.12
N GLU A 232 -1.29 23.12 4.38
CA GLU A 232 -2.56 23.84 4.16
C GLU A 232 -3.74 23.18 4.91
N ASP A 233 -4.90 23.05 4.29
CA ASP A 233 -6.15 22.58 4.91
C ASP A 233 -6.00 21.22 5.61
N GLU A 234 -5.18 20.32 5.04
CA GLU A 234 -4.90 19.03 5.69
C GLU A 234 -4.10 19.21 6.98
N ALA A 235 -3.13 20.12 7.00
CA ALA A 235 -2.35 20.42 8.20
C ALA A 235 -3.22 21.11 9.26
N ILE A 236 -4.10 22.03 8.85
CA ILE A 236 -5.04 22.72 9.73
C ILE A 236 -5.93 21.70 10.44
N ALA A 237 -6.56 20.78 9.70
CA ALA A 237 -7.44 19.76 10.29
C ALA A 237 -6.71 18.84 11.28
N ILE A 238 -5.46 18.44 11.00
CA ILE A 238 -4.66 17.64 11.94
C ILE A 238 -4.30 18.45 13.19
N LYS A 239 -3.94 19.74 13.03
CA LYS A 239 -3.63 20.64 14.14
C LYS A 239 -4.83 20.92 15.03
N GLU A 240 -6.03 21.07 14.47
CA GLU A 240 -7.26 21.27 15.26
C GLU A 240 -7.48 20.11 16.25
N TRP A 241 -7.29 18.87 15.80
CA TRP A 241 -7.32 17.72 16.70
C TRP A 241 -6.13 17.72 17.67
N GLY A 242 -4.93 18.09 17.21
CA GLY A 242 -3.75 18.22 18.06
C GLY A 242 -3.96 19.17 19.24
N ALA A 243 -4.48 20.37 18.98
CA ALA A 243 -4.79 21.37 20.02
C ALA A 243 -5.81 20.85 21.04
N ILE A 244 -6.84 20.13 20.58
CA ILE A 244 -7.78 19.43 21.46
C ILE A 244 -7.06 18.43 22.36
N ARG A 245 -6.12 17.67 21.81
CA ARG A 245 -5.37 16.66 22.55
C ARG A 245 -4.39 17.26 23.53
N GLU A 246 -3.71 18.34 23.18
CA GLU A 246 -2.82 19.08 24.09
C GLU A 246 -3.57 19.53 25.36
N LEU A 247 -4.83 19.94 25.24
CA LEU A 247 -5.65 20.29 26.41
C LEU A 247 -6.04 19.08 27.27
N GLN A 248 -6.01 17.87 26.71
CA GLN A 248 -6.40 16.62 27.39
C GLN A 248 -5.22 15.84 27.98
N VAL A 249 -3.99 16.07 27.51
CA VAL A 249 -2.80 15.33 27.94
C VAL A 249 -1.63 16.23 28.25
N ALA A 250 -0.96 15.97 29.37
CA ALA A 250 0.22 16.73 29.81
C ALA A 250 1.54 16.21 29.22
N THR A 251 1.56 15.03 28.57
CA THR A 251 2.80 14.35 28.17
C THR A 251 2.93 14.23 26.65
N GLN A 252 4.15 14.46 26.17
CA GLN A 252 4.53 14.35 24.75
C GLN A 252 4.51 12.90 24.22
N ASP A 253 4.57 11.93 25.13
CA ASP A 253 4.53 10.49 24.82
C ASP A 253 3.10 9.95 24.76
N ALA A 254 2.10 10.75 25.09
CA ALA A 254 0.71 10.37 24.98
C ALA A 254 0.35 10.08 23.51
N PRO A 255 -0.54 9.11 23.23
CA PRO A 255 -1.01 8.85 21.88
C PRO A 255 -1.70 10.06 21.29
N PHE A 256 -1.39 10.33 20.03
CA PHE A 256 -2.01 11.41 19.29
C PHE A 256 -3.50 11.12 19.05
N LEU A 257 -3.83 9.88 18.66
CA LEU A 257 -5.21 9.44 18.46
C LEU A 257 -5.64 8.47 19.56
N ILE A 258 -6.83 8.73 20.11
CA ILE A 258 -7.47 7.92 21.15
C ILE A 258 -8.93 7.66 20.77
N ARG A 259 -9.53 6.64 21.38
CA ARG A 259 -10.99 6.48 21.40
C ARG A 259 -11.49 6.62 22.83
N GLU A 260 -12.62 7.30 22.94
CA GLU A 260 -13.41 7.31 24.17
C GLU A 260 -14.10 5.95 24.32
N THR A 261 -14.13 5.45 25.55
CA THR A 261 -14.83 4.22 25.89
C THR A 261 -15.81 4.51 27.01
N ARG A 262 -16.81 3.64 27.21
CA ARG A 262 -17.80 3.79 28.29
C ARG A 262 -17.21 3.71 29.71
N VAL A 263 -15.89 3.57 29.85
CA VAL A 263 -15.18 3.33 31.12
C VAL A 263 -14.26 4.53 31.45
N ASP A 264 -14.57 5.73 30.97
CA ASP A 264 -13.93 7.02 31.30
C ASP A 264 -12.38 7.07 31.20
N HIS A 265 -11.78 6.11 30.51
CA HIS A 265 -10.35 6.10 30.21
C HIS A 265 -10.11 6.05 28.70
N PRO A 266 -9.27 6.96 28.17
CA PRO A 266 -8.93 6.99 26.76
C PRO A 266 -8.09 5.76 26.40
N VAL A 267 -8.52 5.03 25.35
CA VAL A 267 -7.82 3.84 24.89
C VAL A 267 -7.10 4.14 23.58
N TRP A 268 -5.87 3.63 23.46
CA TRP A 268 -5.07 3.74 22.25
C TRP A 268 -5.82 3.11 21.07
N LEU A 269 -5.69 3.72 19.90
CA LEU A 269 -6.23 3.11 18.69
C LEU A 269 -5.39 1.88 18.32
N ASN A 270 -6.04 0.87 17.76
CA ASN A 270 -5.37 -0.27 17.14
C ASN A 270 -5.82 -0.42 15.69
N GLU A 271 -5.06 -1.18 14.90
CA GLU A 271 -5.29 -1.35 13.46
C GLU A 271 -6.70 -1.83 13.12
N VAL A 272 -7.25 -2.72 13.96
CA VAL A 272 -8.59 -3.27 13.79
C VAL A 272 -9.65 -2.20 13.98
N TRP A 273 -9.53 -1.39 15.03
CA TRP A 273 -10.45 -0.28 15.29
C TRP A 273 -10.36 0.76 14.19
N ILE A 274 -9.14 1.17 13.81
CA ILE A 274 -8.89 2.16 12.75
C ILE A 274 -9.57 1.73 11.44
N THR A 275 -9.35 0.48 11.04
CA THR A 275 -9.94 -0.07 9.80
C THR A 275 -11.46 -0.12 9.89
N LYS A 276 -12.03 -0.48 11.04
CA LYS A 276 -13.49 -0.48 11.26
C LYS A 276 -14.08 0.92 11.26
N ARG A 277 -13.42 1.90 11.89
CA ARG A 277 -13.89 3.30 11.93
C ARG A 277 -13.86 3.92 10.55
N LEU A 278 -12.77 3.77 9.79
CA LEU A 278 -12.73 4.23 8.40
C LEU A 278 -13.85 3.61 7.56
N ARG A 279 -14.11 2.30 7.74
CA ARG A 279 -15.21 1.62 7.04
C ARG A 279 -16.58 2.21 7.42
N LEU A 280 -16.79 2.56 8.68
CA LEU A 280 -18.03 3.19 9.13
C LEU A 280 -18.21 4.57 8.48
N ILE A 281 -17.17 5.40 8.51
CA ILE A 281 -17.20 6.75 7.90
C ILE A 281 -17.40 6.63 6.38
N ALA A 282 -16.71 5.71 5.72
CA ALA A 282 -16.89 5.46 4.30
C ALA A 282 -18.33 5.00 3.96
N LYS A 283 -18.97 4.22 4.84
CA LYS A 283 -20.39 3.87 4.69
C LYS A 283 -21.28 5.11 4.80
N GLN A 284 -21.04 5.97 5.80
CA GLN A 284 -21.78 7.23 5.99
C GLN A 284 -21.59 8.20 4.82
N ALA A 285 -20.39 8.23 4.24
CA ALA A 285 -20.04 9.02 3.06
C ALA A 285 -20.63 8.48 1.75
N GLY A 286 -21.31 7.32 1.78
CA GLY A 286 -21.87 6.66 0.59
C GLY A 286 -20.81 6.01 -0.32
N LEU A 287 -19.60 5.76 0.21
CA LEU A 287 -18.49 5.16 -0.52
C LEU A 287 -18.48 3.61 -0.47
N ILE A 288 -19.42 3.00 0.27
CA ILE A 288 -19.57 1.55 0.41
C ILE A 288 -20.98 1.15 -0.01
N GLY A 289 -21.10 0.20 -0.93
CA GLY A 289 -22.37 -0.47 -1.27
C GLY A 289 -22.80 -0.40 -2.73
N SER A 290 -22.18 0.44 -3.55
CA SER A 290 -22.62 0.62 -4.95
C SER A 290 -21.98 -0.39 -5.93
N TYR A 291 -20.81 -0.96 -5.60
CA TYR A 291 -20.10 -1.92 -6.45
C TYR A 291 -19.27 -2.93 -5.63
N HIS A 292 -19.19 -4.18 -6.10
CA HIS A 292 -18.26 -5.18 -5.57
C HIS A 292 -16.80 -4.72 -5.85
N GLY A 293 -16.06 -4.34 -4.80
CA GLY A 293 -14.70 -3.82 -4.91
C GLY A 293 -14.54 -2.33 -4.54
N ALA A 294 -15.65 -1.60 -4.34
CA ALA A 294 -15.68 -0.22 -3.84
C ALA A 294 -15.46 -0.16 -2.31
N MET A 295 -14.28 -0.62 -1.86
CA MET A 295 -13.88 -0.48 -0.46
C MET A 295 -12.88 0.67 -0.38
N CYS A 296 -13.26 1.77 0.27
CA CYS A 296 -12.33 2.78 0.77
C CYS A 296 -11.55 2.17 1.94
N THR A 297 -10.39 1.57 1.65
CA THR A 297 -9.51 0.98 2.66
C THR A 297 -8.31 1.89 2.95
N PRO A 298 -7.65 1.77 4.11
CA PRO A 298 -6.43 2.53 4.40
C PRO A 298 -5.37 2.36 3.31
N ILE A 299 -5.17 1.12 2.84
CA ILE A 299 -4.24 0.81 1.77
C ILE A 299 -4.61 1.53 0.48
N LYS A 300 -5.90 1.60 0.12
CA LYS A 300 -6.31 2.31 -1.10
C LYS A 300 -6.19 3.83 -0.98
N LEU A 301 -6.43 4.42 0.19
CA LEU A 301 -6.19 5.85 0.40
C LEU A 301 -4.71 6.19 0.24
N ARG A 302 -3.84 5.42 0.89
CA ARG A 302 -2.38 5.57 0.76
C ARG A 302 -1.93 5.33 -0.68
N MET A 303 -2.41 4.27 -1.33
CA MET A 303 -2.10 3.98 -2.73
C MET A 303 -2.64 5.07 -3.67
N ALA A 304 -3.86 5.59 -3.48
CA ALA A 304 -4.40 6.66 -4.30
C ALA A 304 -3.50 7.89 -4.21
N ARG A 305 -3.07 8.25 -2.99
CA ARG A 305 -2.04 9.28 -2.80
C ARG A 305 -0.79 8.91 -3.57
N GLU A 306 -0.16 7.76 -3.27
CA GLU A 306 1.07 7.20 -3.91
C GLU A 306 1.03 7.09 -5.45
N HIS A 307 -0.14 6.93 -6.08
CA HIS A 307 -0.28 6.84 -7.53
C HIS A 307 -0.60 8.19 -8.19
N GLU A 308 -1.25 9.13 -7.50
CA GLU A 308 -1.36 10.53 -7.94
C GLU A 308 -0.03 11.31 -7.84
N TYR A 309 1.02 10.67 -7.29
CA TYR A 309 2.29 11.28 -6.90
C TYR A 309 3.20 11.78 -8.03
N PHE A 310 2.83 11.71 -9.31
CA PHE A 310 3.61 12.46 -10.30
C PHE A 310 3.17 13.94 -10.38
N GLU A 311 1.86 14.24 -10.28
CA GLU A 311 1.36 15.62 -10.39
C GLU A 311 1.01 16.28 -9.04
N HIS A 312 0.77 15.51 -7.98
CA HIS A 312 0.30 16.03 -6.67
C HIS A 312 1.31 15.89 -5.52
N SER A 313 2.56 15.54 -5.83
CA SER A 313 3.63 15.47 -4.83
C SER A 313 3.78 16.80 -4.07
N ILE A 314 4.20 16.77 -2.79
CA ILE A 314 4.52 17.97 -1.99
C ILE A 314 5.49 18.88 -2.78
N GLN A 315 6.38 18.27 -3.55
CA GLN A 315 7.34 18.91 -4.45
C GLN A 315 6.65 19.66 -5.61
N ALA A 316 5.63 19.05 -6.23
CA ALA A 316 4.82 19.67 -7.27
C ALA A 316 3.88 20.76 -6.70
N ARG A 317 3.35 20.57 -5.49
CA ARG A 317 2.55 21.58 -4.77
C ARG A 317 3.40 22.78 -4.36
N LEU A 318 4.59 22.58 -3.80
CA LEU A 318 5.55 23.65 -3.52
C LEU A 318 6.01 24.34 -4.81
N GLY A 319 6.34 23.58 -5.85
CA GLY A 319 6.70 24.12 -7.16
C GLY A 319 5.61 25.01 -7.75
N ARG A 320 4.34 24.60 -7.67
CA ARG A 320 3.18 25.42 -8.08
C ARG A 320 2.99 26.66 -7.19
N ALA A 321 3.04 26.50 -5.86
CA ALA A 321 2.88 27.59 -4.91
C ALA A 321 3.97 28.66 -5.07
N MET A 322 5.21 28.22 -5.32
CA MET A 322 6.38 29.09 -5.50
C MET A 322 6.64 29.50 -6.96
N ARG A 323 5.88 28.95 -7.92
CA ARG A 323 6.09 29.11 -9.38
C ARG A 323 7.51 28.75 -9.84
N ILE A 324 8.09 27.69 -9.27
CA ILE A 324 9.43 27.19 -9.63
C ILE A 324 9.37 25.75 -10.14
N GLY A 325 10.34 25.37 -10.97
CA GLY A 325 10.48 24.00 -11.46
C GLY A 325 10.73 22.98 -10.33
N ILE A 326 10.28 21.73 -10.53
CA ILE A 326 10.32 20.67 -9.51
C ILE A 326 11.74 20.43 -8.95
N SER A 327 12.77 20.49 -9.78
CA SER A 327 14.18 20.37 -9.33
C SER A 327 14.63 21.52 -8.43
N ALA A 328 14.11 22.74 -8.65
CA ALA A 328 14.41 23.88 -7.78
C ALA A 328 13.70 23.77 -6.42
N ALA A 329 12.46 23.24 -6.41
CA ALA A 329 11.74 22.96 -5.17
C ALA A 329 12.43 21.88 -4.32
N LEU A 330 12.97 20.84 -4.95
CA LEU A 330 13.77 19.79 -4.28
C LEU A 330 15.05 20.36 -3.64
N ASN A 331 15.82 21.15 -4.37
CA ASN A 331 17.05 21.76 -3.86
C ASN A 331 16.79 22.73 -2.69
N ASN A 332 15.65 23.43 -2.69
CA ASN A 332 15.28 24.34 -1.60
C ASN A 332 14.90 23.58 -0.32
N LEU A 333 14.23 22.43 -0.45
CA LEU A 333 13.90 21.56 0.68
C LEU A 333 15.15 20.93 1.30
N GLU A 334 16.12 20.53 0.48
CA GLU A 334 17.42 20.03 0.95
C GLU A 334 18.21 21.12 1.69
N ARG A 335 18.29 22.34 1.14
CA ARG A 335 18.95 23.48 1.81
C ARG A 335 18.28 23.90 3.13
N ALA A 336 16.95 23.87 3.19
CA ALA A 336 16.23 24.14 4.44
C ALA A 336 16.46 23.06 5.50
N ARG A 337 16.66 21.80 5.08
CA ARG A 337 17.03 20.70 5.97
C ARG A 337 18.44 20.87 6.52
N ASP A 338 19.38 21.27 5.68
CA ASP A 338 20.77 21.49 6.08
C ASP A 338 20.89 22.68 7.05
N SER A 339 20.05 23.72 6.90
CA SER A 339 20.03 24.84 7.85
C SER A 339 19.48 24.42 9.22
N ILE A 340 18.45 23.56 9.27
CA ILE A 340 17.90 23.01 10.52
C ILE A 340 18.92 22.06 11.18
N ALA A 341 19.62 21.23 10.41
CA ALA A 341 20.66 20.34 10.92
C ALA A 341 21.90 21.12 11.43
N SER A 342 22.22 22.28 10.84
CA SER A 342 23.31 23.15 11.27
C SER A 342 22.99 24.00 12.51
N ALA A 343 21.70 24.14 12.86
CA ALA A 343 21.23 24.94 13.99
C ALA A 343 20.99 24.10 15.26
N ALA A 344 21.21 22.78 15.21
CA ALA A 344 21.25 21.95 16.42
C ALA A 344 22.47 22.37 17.27
N PRO A 345 22.30 22.67 18.57
CA PRO A 345 23.43 23.00 19.42
C PRO A 345 24.39 21.82 19.42
N ARG A 346 25.65 22.08 19.10
CA ARG A 346 26.72 21.13 19.36
C ARG A 346 26.89 21.14 20.87
N ASP A 347 26.56 20.02 21.50
CA ASP A 347 26.90 19.80 22.90
C ASP A 347 28.44 19.85 23.00
N ASP A 348 28.93 20.89 23.67
CA ASP A 348 30.30 20.99 24.20
C ASP A 348 30.42 20.21 25.50
#